data_AF-A0A7W4GSC6-F1
#
_entry.id   AF-A0A7W4GSC6-F1
#
_cell.length_a   1.000
_cell.length_b   1.000
_cell.length_c   1.000
_cell.angle_alpha   90.00
_cell.angle_beta   90.00
_cell.angle_gamma   90.00
#
_symmetry.space_group_name_H-M   'P 1'
#
loop_
_entity.id
_entity.type
_entity.pdbx_description
1 polymer ?
#
loop_
_entity_poly.entity_id
_entity_poly.type
_entity_poly.pdbx_seq_one_letter_code
_entity_poly.pdbx_strand_id
1 'polypeptide(L)'
;MESALHELIAEGQPGDEVSAIARLRPDGLIPPEMRVIARFGRIVTFRAPRAAIERIYPLMESIKRPQQYTITLEDEGEDGTGADPDGNGRDELVSIRHGASGDEDAALDGRPMPGDGRRAPGWPTGKGVIVAHLDWGLDFTHPVFRNPDGSTRLLALWDQGAAYDPARPNRYGIGRIHDRDRINSALRRDDPFAAFGYRWWMSDRKAGSHGTHTLGISAGGMVEGASRAGRPRPT
;
A
#
# COMPACT_ATOMS: atom_id res chain seq x y z
N MET A 1 18.73 -19.69 14.54
CA MET A 1 17.77 -19.34 13.47
C MET A 1 16.43 -19.07 14.15
N GLU A 2 15.68 -18.05 13.72
CA GLU A 2 14.43 -17.64 14.37
C GLU A 2 13.29 -18.64 14.08
N SER A 3 12.36 -18.85 15.03
CA SER A 3 11.28 -19.84 14.91
C SER A 3 10.42 -19.67 13.66
N ALA A 4 10.06 -18.43 13.31
CA ALA A 4 9.29 -18.15 12.09
C ALA A 4 10.03 -18.56 10.81
N LEU A 5 11.37 -18.51 10.80
CA LEU A 5 12.15 -18.99 9.66
C LEU A 5 12.23 -20.53 9.62
N HIS A 6 12.22 -21.19 10.78
CA HIS A 6 12.11 -22.65 10.85
C HIS A 6 10.76 -23.14 10.30
N GLU A 7 9.66 -22.48 10.65
CA GLU A 7 8.33 -22.78 10.08
C GLU A 7 8.33 -22.63 8.56
N LEU A 8 8.95 -21.56 8.04
CA LEU A 8 9.09 -21.37 6.59
C LEU A 8 9.86 -22.54 5.93
N ILE A 9 10.80 -23.16 6.62
CA ILE A 9 11.54 -24.31 6.08
C ILE A 9 10.70 -25.59 6.16
N ALA A 10 9.96 -25.78 7.26
CA ALA A 10 9.19 -26.99 7.54
C ALA A 10 7.88 -27.11 6.73
N GLU A 11 7.27 -25.99 6.35
CA GLU A 11 5.94 -25.96 5.72
C GLU A 11 6.03 -25.78 4.19
N GLY A 12 5.92 -26.87 3.43
CA GLY A 12 5.79 -26.83 1.96
C GLY A 12 6.73 -27.80 1.24
N GLN A 13 6.79 -27.71 -0.08
CA GLN A 13 7.68 -28.55 -0.89
C GLN A 13 9.10 -27.95 -0.97
N PRO A 14 10.16 -28.78 -1.05
CA PRO A 14 11.54 -28.33 -1.16
C PRO A 14 11.82 -27.36 -2.32
N GLY A 15 11.11 -27.55 -3.43
CA GLY A 15 11.23 -26.74 -4.66
C GLY A 15 10.40 -25.46 -4.65
N ASP A 16 9.55 -25.25 -3.65
CA ASP A 16 8.73 -24.03 -3.57
C ASP A 16 9.62 -22.80 -3.50
N GLU A 17 9.28 -21.78 -4.29
CA GLU A 17 9.93 -20.49 -4.18
C GLU A 17 9.39 -19.74 -2.96
N VAL A 18 10.26 -19.45 -1.99
CA VAL A 18 9.92 -18.69 -0.79
C VAL A 18 10.54 -17.29 -0.83
N SER A 19 9.89 -16.33 -0.19
CA SER A 19 10.41 -14.97 -0.01
C SER A 19 10.98 -14.80 1.38
N ALA A 20 12.12 -14.12 1.50
CA ALA A 20 12.76 -13.81 2.78
C ALA A 20 13.55 -12.50 2.72
N ILE A 21 13.90 -11.99 3.90
CA ILE A 21 14.72 -10.79 4.07
C ILE A 21 16.04 -11.23 4.73
N ALA A 22 17.17 -10.85 4.15
CA ALA A 22 18.48 -11.14 4.73
C ALA A 22 19.29 -9.86 4.98
N ARG A 23 20.12 -9.90 6.02
CA ARG A 23 21.25 -8.98 6.18
C ARG A 23 22.51 -9.68 5.69
N LEU A 24 23.14 -9.14 4.65
CA LEU A 24 24.41 -9.61 4.11
C LEU A 24 25.53 -9.38 5.14
N ARG A 25 26.53 -10.26 5.16
CA ARG A 25 27.81 -10.02 5.84
C ARG A 25 28.55 -8.80 5.25
N PRO A 26 29.60 -8.28 5.91
CA PRO A 26 30.35 -7.12 5.41
C PRO A 26 30.98 -7.33 4.03
N ASP A 27 31.30 -8.58 3.67
CA ASP A 27 31.81 -8.98 2.35
C ASP A 27 30.77 -8.83 1.22
N GLY A 28 29.48 -8.69 1.57
CA GLY A 28 28.40 -8.46 0.62
C GLY A 28 28.14 -9.61 -0.35
N LEU A 29 28.63 -10.83 -0.07
CA LEU A 29 28.47 -11.99 -0.94
C LEU A 29 27.00 -12.41 -1.04
N ILE A 30 26.55 -12.69 -2.26
CA ILE A 30 25.19 -13.16 -2.57
C ILE A 30 25.31 -14.58 -3.13
N PRO A 31 24.84 -15.61 -2.41
CA PRO A 31 24.73 -16.98 -2.90
C PRO A 31 23.96 -17.06 -4.23
N PRO A 32 24.37 -17.94 -5.17
CA PRO A 32 23.72 -18.05 -6.48
C PRO A 32 22.26 -18.49 -6.41
N GLU A 33 21.84 -19.19 -5.35
CA GLU A 33 20.45 -19.57 -5.12
C GLU A 33 19.56 -18.39 -4.70
N MET A 34 20.13 -17.26 -4.30
CA MET A 34 19.38 -16.06 -3.92
C MET A 34 19.06 -15.19 -5.14
N ARG A 35 17.80 -15.21 -5.58
CA ARG A 35 17.28 -14.19 -6.49
C ARG A 35 16.94 -12.93 -5.70
N VAL A 36 17.85 -11.97 -5.66
CA VAL A 36 17.63 -10.68 -5.00
C VAL A 36 16.53 -9.89 -5.72
N ILE A 37 15.52 -9.45 -4.98
CA ILE A 37 14.39 -8.65 -5.45
C ILE A 37 14.65 -7.16 -5.21
N ALA A 38 15.09 -6.80 -4.00
CA ALA A 38 15.48 -5.43 -3.65
C ALA A 38 16.69 -5.43 -2.72
N ARG A 39 17.50 -4.37 -2.80
CA ARG A 39 18.69 -4.17 -1.97
C ARG A 39 18.72 -2.75 -1.39
N PHE A 40 18.84 -2.67 -0.08
CA PHE A 40 19.00 -1.45 0.71
C PHE A 40 20.29 -1.57 1.53
N GLY A 41 21.41 -1.20 0.91
CA GLY A 41 22.74 -1.40 1.49
C GLY A 41 23.04 -2.90 1.70
N ARG A 42 23.11 -3.32 2.97
CA ARG A 42 23.32 -4.73 3.37
C ARG A 42 22.01 -5.50 3.59
N ILE A 43 20.84 -4.86 3.49
CA ILE A 43 19.55 -5.54 3.58
C ILE A 43 19.10 -5.92 2.18
N VAL A 44 18.75 -7.19 1.98
CA VAL A 44 18.19 -7.68 0.73
C VAL A 44 16.87 -8.39 0.98
N THR A 45 15.88 -8.13 0.14
CA THR A 45 14.75 -9.04 -0.04
C THR A 45 15.11 -9.99 -1.17
N PHE A 46 14.84 -11.28 -1.01
CA PHE A 46 15.20 -12.28 -1.99
C PHE A 46 14.15 -13.38 -2.08
N ARG A 47 14.20 -14.10 -3.19
CA ARG A 47 13.52 -15.37 -3.39
C ARG A 47 14.52 -16.48 -3.61
N ALA A 48 14.21 -17.67 -3.10
CA ALA A 48 15.03 -18.86 -3.27
C ALA A 48 14.15 -20.12 -3.18
N PRO A 49 14.59 -21.27 -3.70
CA PRO A 49 13.99 -22.54 -3.37
C PRO A 49 13.99 -22.75 -1.84
N ARG A 50 12.90 -23.27 -1.27
CA ARG A 50 12.76 -23.49 0.17
C ARG A 50 13.92 -24.28 0.76
N ALA A 51 14.32 -25.35 0.08
CA ALA A 51 15.46 -26.19 0.50
C ALA A 51 16.83 -25.49 0.39
N ALA A 52 16.93 -24.33 -0.26
CA ALA A 52 18.15 -23.55 -0.29
C ALA A 52 18.32 -22.68 0.96
N ILE A 53 17.25 -22.39 1.71
CA ILE A 53 17.30 -21.50 2.88
C ILE A 53 18.28 -22.00 3.94
N GLU A 54 18.34 -23.31 4.19
CA GLU A 54 19.29 -23.90 5.14
C GLU A 54 20.75 -23.70 4.72
N ARG A 55 21.04 -23.74 3.42
CA ARG A 55 22.39 -23.50 2.89
C ARG A 55 22.75 -22.02 2.83
N ILE A 56 21.77 -21.15 2.58
CA ILE A 56 21.93 -19.70 2.50
C ILE A 56 22.13 -19.10 3.91
N TYR A 57 21.38 -19.57 4.91
CA TYR A 57 21.41 -19.03 6.27
C TYR A 57 22.80 -18.84 6.87
N PRO A 58 23.70 -19.84 6.89
CA PRO A 58 25.03 -19.68 7.49
C PRO A 58 25.95 -18.74 6.71
N LEU A 59 25.56 -18.26 5.53
CA LEU A 59 26.32 -17.31 4.73
C LEU A 59 25.93 -15.85 5.02
N MET A 60 24.74 -15.65 5.60
CA MET A 60 24.19 -14.33 5.93
C MET A 60 24.52 -13.94 7.37
N GLU A 61 24.39 -12.65 7.70
CA GLU A 61 24.42 -12.19 9.09
C GLU A 61 23.09 -12.50 9.80
N SER A 62 21.97 -12.38 9.09
CA SER A 62 20.65 -12.82 9.56
C SER A 62 19.70 -13.04 8.39
N ILE A 63 18.69 -13.89 8.58
CA ILE A 63 17.56 -14.07 7.67
C ILE A 63 16.28 -14.06 8.51
N LYS A 64 15.24 -13.40 7.99
CA LYS A 64 13.91 -13.31 8.60
C LYS A 64 12.82 -13.66 7.61
N ARG A 65 11.78 -14.36 8.09
CA ARG A 65 10.53 -14.57 7.35
C ARG A 65 9.79 -13.23 7.23
N PRO A 66 9.23 -12.87 6.06
CA PRO A 66 8.36 -11.71 5.94
C PRO A 66 7.11 -11.93 6.79
N GLN A 67 6.77 -10.94 7.62
CA GLN A 67 5.52 -10.96 8.38
C GLN A 67 4.41 -10.32 7.55
N GLN A 68 3.23 -10.93 7.57
CA GLN A 68 2.05 -10.37 6.94
C GLN A 68 1.47 -9.29 7.85
N TYR A 69 1.44 -8.05 7.35
CA TYR A 69 0.72 -6.97 8.01
C TYR A 69 -0.73 -7.00 7.51
N THR A 70 -1.65 -7.41 8.37
CA THR A 70 -3.09 -7.26 8.14
C THR A 70 -3.54 -6.01 8.90
N ILE A 71 -4.04 -5.01 8.17
CA ILE A 71 -4.72 -3.87 8.78
C ILE A 71 -6.16 -4.29 9.01
N THR A 72 -6.53 -4.54 10.27
CA THR A 72 -7.93 -4.62 10.68
C THR A 72 -8.44 -3.20 10.85
N LEU A 73 -9.16 -2.69 9.85
CA LEU A 73 -10.03 -1.54 10.03
C LEU A 73 -11.27 -2.06 10.73
N GLU A 74 -11.41 -1.77 12.03
CA GLU A 74 -12.66 -1.99 12.75
C GLU A 74 -13.69 -1.02 12.15
N ASP A 75 -14.66 -1.55 11.40
CA ASP A 75 -15.82 -0.79 10.92
C ASP A 75 -16.59 -0.32 12.16
N GLU A 76 -16.57 0.99 12.46
CA GLU A 76 -17.53 1.57 13.39
C GLU A 76 -18.93 1.58 12.74
N GLY A 77 -19.76 0.63 13.17
CA GLY A 77 -21.21 0.79 13.32
C GLY A 77 -22.11 0.38 12.15
N GLU A 78 -22.90 -0.69 12.37
CA GLU A 78 -24.37 -0.68 12.24
C GLU A 78 -24.97 -1.93 12.91
N ASP A 79 -25.34 -1.75 14.18
CA ASP A 79 -26.62 -2.13 14.80
C ASP A 79 -27.16 -3.57 14.63
N GLY A 80 -26.78 -4.43 15.58
CA GLY A 80 -27.69 -5.24 16.40
C GLY A 80 -28.68 -6.22 15.75
N THR A 81 -28.42 -7.52 15.91
CA THR A 81 -29.27 -8.44 16.69
C THR A 81 -28.45 -9.67 17.10
N GLY A 82 -28.44 -9.96 18.40
CA GLY A 82 -27.56 -10.96 19.00
C GLY A 82 -27.96 -12.42 18.78
N ALA A 83 -26.96 -13.29 18.91
CA ALA A 83 -26.90 -14.33 19.94
C ALA A 83 -25.57 -15.07 19.78
N ASP A 84 -24.68 -14.91 20.78
CA ASP A 84 -23.67 -15.92 21.09
C ASP A 84 -24.23 -16.76 22.25
N PRO A 85 -24.54 -18.04 22.04
CA PRO A 85 -24.65 -18.99 23.13
C PRO A 85 -23.46 -19.96 23.04
N ASP A 86 -22.49 -19.67 23.89
CA ASP A 86 -21.59 -20.61 24.55
C ASP A 86 -20.34 -21.06 23.79
N GLY A 87 -19.18 -20.56 24.24
CA GLY A 87 -17.94 -21.28 23.92
C GLY A 87 -16.60 -20.91 24.53
N ASN A 88 -16.44 -19.81 25.27
CA ASN A 88 -15.38 -19.58 26.27
C ASN A 88 -13.88 -19.70 25.83
N GLY A 89 -13.15 -18.59 25.89
CA GLY A 89 -11.68 -18.60 25.91
C GLY A 89 -11.04 -17.22 25.94
N ARG A 90 -11.07 -16.58 27.12
CA ARG A 90 -10.37 -15.33 27.43
C ARG A 90 -8.84 -15.55 27.43
N ASP A 91 -8.07 -14.55 27.02
CA ASP A 91 -7.16 -13.88 27.95
C ASP A 91 -6.63 -12.53 27.43
N GLU A 92 -7.01 -11.51 28.22
CA GLU A 92 -6.34 -10.24 28.54
C GLU A 92 -5.93 -9.26 27.43
N LEU A 93 -6.91 -8.45 27.01
CA LEU A 93 -6.66 -7.08 26.56
C LEU A 93 -6.16 -6.22 27.74
N VAL A 94 -4.91 -5.75 27.63
CA VAL A 94 -4.46 -4.55 28.33
C VAL A 94 -5.24 -3.37 27.76
N SER A 95 -6.28 -2.94 28.47
CA SER A 95 -7.03 -1.74 28.13
C SER A 95 -6.16 -0.49 28.31
N ILE A 96 -5.69 0.08 27.19
CA ILE A 96 -5.26 1.47 27.20
C ILE A 96 -6.54 2.30 27.23
N ARG A 97 -6.85 2.87 28.40
CA ARG A 97 -7.91 3.86 28.54
C ARG A 97 -7.58 5.05 27.64
N HIS A 98 -8.21 5.15 26.47
CA HIS A 98 -8.41 6.43 25.84
C HIS A 98 -9.50 7.13 26.65
N GLY A 99 -9.10 8.19 27.36
CA GLY A 99 -10.07 9.07 28.00
C GLY A 99 -11.04 9.55 26.94
N ALA A 100 -12.33 9.39 27.23
CA ALA A 100 -13.40 9.93 26.42
C ALA A 100 -13.19 11.44 26.24
N SER A 101 -12.74 11.85 25.06
CA SER A 101 -13.13 13.14 24.50
C SER A 101 -14.32 12.84 23.59
N GLY A 102 -15.51 12.89 24.19
CA GLY A 102 -16.75 12.92 23.42
C GLY A 102 -16.81 14.17 22.53
N ASP A 103 -17.69 14.09 21.54
CA ASP A 103 -18.27 15.21 20.79
C ASP A 103 -17.52 15.77 19.55
N GLU A 104 -16.43 15.17 19.06
CA GLU A 104 -15.72 15.74 17.89
C GLU A 104 -16.23 15.24 16.51
N ASP A 105 -16.73 14.00 16.40
CA ASP A 105 -17.14 13.46 15.09
C ASP A 105 -18.53 13.95 14.60
N ALA A 106 -19.35 14.52 15.48
CA ALA A 106 -20.65 15.09 15.13
C ALA A 106 -20.57 16.50 14.50
N ALA A 107 -19.37 17.09 14.38
CA ALA A 107 -19.19 18.51 14.07
C ALA A 107 -18.66 18.82 12.65
N LEU A 108 -18.47 17.82 11.78
CA LEU A 108 -17.96 18.04 10.42
C LEU A 108 -19.13 18.25 9.42
N ASP A 109 -19.77 19.42 9.45
CA ASP A 109 -20.88 19.79 8.56
C ASP A 109 -20.46 20.19 7.12
N GLY A 110 -19.19 19.94 6.78
CA GLY A 110 -18.57 20.28 5.50
C GLY A 110 -18.20 21.76 5.35
N ARG A 111 -18.52 22.62 6.34
CA ARG A 111 -18.13 24.03 6.32
C ARG A 111 -16.67 24.20 6.74
N PRO A 112 -15.96 25.21 6.19
CA PRO A 112 -14.61 25.52 6.60
C PRO A 112 -14.56 25.88 8.08
N MET A 113 -13.73 25.18 8.83
CA MET A 113 -13.39 25.56 10.20
C MET A 113 -12.38 26.72 10.20
N PRO A 114 -12.33 27.54 11.27
CA PRO A 114 -11.25 28.49 11.48
C PRO A 114 -9.90 27.75 11.53
N GLY A 115 -9.12 27.85 10.45
CA GLY A 115 -7.90 27.06 10.26
C GLY A 115 -7.84 26.36 8.89
N ASP A 116 -9.00 26.11 8.28
CA ASP A 116 -9.13 25.54 6.93
C ASP A 116 -8.84 26.57 5.82
N GLY A 117 -8.13 27.63 6.15
CA GLY A 117 -7.66 28.63 5.20
C GLY A 117 -6.66 28.01 4.25
N ARG A 118 -6.71 28.40 2.98
CA ARG A 118 -5.60 28.12 2.07
C ARG A 118 -4.32 28.68 2.67
N ARG A 119 -3.23 27.92 2.58
CA ARG A 119 -1.90 28.44 2.90
C ARG A 119 -1.68 29.73 2.12
N ALA A 120 -1.23 30.78 2.80
CA ALA A 120 -1.01 32.06 2.17
C ALA A 120 0.00 31.93 1.01
N PRO A 121 -0.09 32.76 -0.04
CA PRO A 121 0.93 32.82 -1.07
C PRO A 121 2.33 32.93 -0.45
N GLY A 122 3.26 32.09 -0.89
CA GLY A 122 4.64 32.04 -0.37
C GLY A 122 4.90 30.97 0.70
N TRP A 123 3.88 30.27 1.20
CA TRP A 123 4.10 29.11 2.06
C TRP A 123 4.60 27.89 1.28
N PRO A 124 5.41 27.00 1.90
CA PRO A 124 5.84 25.77 1.27
C PRO A 124 4.65 24.89 0.84
N THR A 125 4.65 24.52 -0.44
CA THR A 125 3.61 23.69 -1.08
C THR A 125 4.01 22.23 -1.23
N GLY A 126 5.26 21.88 -0.92
CA GLY A 126 5.83 20.57 -1.26
C GLY A 126 6.23 20.43 -2.73
N LYS A 127 6.21 21.51 -3.53
CA LYS A 127 6.70 21.48 -4.91
C LYS A 127 8.16 20.99 -4.95
N GLY A 128 8.42 19.96 -5.75
CA GLY A 128 9.73 19.30 -5.85
C GLY A 128 9.95 18.15 -4.86
N VAL A 129 9.03 17.93 -3.91
CA VAL A 129 9.06 16.79 -3.00
C VAL A 129 8.33 15.60 -3.63
N ILE A 130 8.88 14.41 -3.47
CA ILE A 130 8.27 13.15 -3.89
C ILE A 130 7.63 12.49 -2.67
N VAL A 131 6.35 12.18 -2.75
CA VAL A 131 5.63 11.35 -1.78
C VAL A 131 5.52 9.94 -2.35
N ALA A 132 6.11 8.96 -1.67
CA ALA A 132 5.90 7.56 -1.97
C ALA A 132 4.70 7.06 -1.14
N HIS A 133 3.74 6.43 -1.80
CA HIS A 133 2.51 5.97 -1.18
C HIS A 133 2.38 4.45 -1.37
N LEU A 134 2.24 3.74 -0.25
CA LEU A 134 2.17 2.28 -0.19
C LEU A 134 0.82 1.93 0.41
N ASP A 135 -0.12 1.55 -0.45
CA ASP A 135 -1.52 1.34 -0.09
C ASP A 135 -2.15 0.32 -1.05
N TRP A 136 -3.38 -0.10 -0.78
CA TRP A 136 -4.11 -1.04 -1.62
C TRP A 136 -4.90 -0.31 -2.72
N GLY A 137 -4.18 0.11 -3.76
CA GLY A 137 -4.76 0.64 -4.98
C GLY A 137 -4.93 2.16 -5.01
N LEU A 138 -5.19 2.70 -6.21
CA LEU A 138 -5.27 4.13 -6.48
C LEU A 138 -6.12 4.40 -7.73
N ASP A 139 -7.15 5.24 -7.61
CA ASP A 139 -7.79 5.84 -8.77
C ASP A 139 -6.87 6.91 -9.37
N PHE A 140 -6.03 6.49 -10.33
CA PHE A 140 -5.14 7.41 -11.05
C PHE A 140 -5.89 8.41 -11.96
N THR A 141 -7.19 8.19 -12.20
CA THR A 141 -8.01 9.08 -13.01
C THR A 141 -8.56 10.24 -12.21
N HIS A 142 -8.51 10.18 -10.87
CA HIS A 142 -9.10 11.18 -10.00
C HIS A 142 -8.53 12.60 -10.28
N PRO A 143 -9.37 13.63 -10.45
CA PRO A 143 -8.93 14.99 -10.82
C PRO A 143 -7.91 15.61 -9.85
N VAL A 144 -7.95 15.22 -8.57
CA VAL A 144 -7.02 15.68 -7.52
C VAL A 144 -5.54 15.34 -7.83
N PHE A 145 -5.30 14.34 -8.69
CA PHE A 145 -3.97 13.93 -9.12
C PHE A 145 -3.59 14.46 -10.50
N ARG A 146 -4.33 15.45 -11.02
CA ARG A 146 -4.05 16.10 -12.30
C ARG A 146 -3.43 17.48 -12.11
N ASN A 147 -2.63 17.88 -13.09
CA ASN A 147 -2.19 19.25 -13.30
C ASN A 147 -3.32 20.05 -13.98
N PRO A 148 -3.25 21.39 -13.99
CA PRO A 148 -4.23 22.23 -14.68
C PRO A 148 -4.39 21.94 -16.18
N ASP A 149 -3.36 21.43 -16.84
CA ASP A 149 -3.40 21.01 -18.26
C ASP A 149 -4.02 19.62 -18.49
N GLY A 150 -4.50 18.97 -17.43
CA GLY A 150 -5.10 17.63 -17.45
C GLY A 150 -4.09 16.47 -17.39
N SER A 151 -2.78 16.74 -17.46
CA SER A 151 -1.75 15.71 -17.28
C SER A 151 -1.67 15.23 -15.83
N THR A 152 -1.15 14.03 -15.58
CA THR A 152 -1.00 13.48 -14.22
C THR A 152 0.15 14.13 -13.45
N ARG A 153 -0.05 14.28 -12.14
CA ARG A 153 0.99 14.62 -11.15
C ARG A 153 1.80 13.39 -10.73
N LEU A 154 1.24 12.19 -10.90
CA LEU A 154 1.90 10.93 -10.55
C LEU A 154 3.18 10.77 -11.38
N LEU A 155 4.25 10.35 -10.71
CA LEU A 155 5.53 10.04 -11.37
C LEU A 155 5.54 8.59 -11.89
N ALA A 156 5.00 7.68 -11.09
CA ALA A 156 4.85 6.28 -11.42
C ALA A 156 3.74 5.65 -10.57
N LEU A 157 3.19 4.53 -11.06
CA LEU A 157 2.30 3.63 -10.33
C LEU A 157 2.86 2.22 -10.46
N TRP A 158 3.07 1.53 -9.34
CA TRP A 158 3.49 0.13 -9.33
C TRP A 158 2.33 -0.75 -8.87
N ASP A 159 1.74 -1.48 -9.81
CA ASP A 159 0.79 -2.55 -9.51
C ASP A 159 1.56 -3.84 -9.21
N GLN A 160 1.73 -4.15 -7.93
CA GLN A 160 2.40 -5.38 -7.49
C GLN A 160 1.55 -6.64 -7.65
N GLY A 161 0.22 -6.50 -7.79
CA GLY A 161 -0.72 -7.61 -7.99
C GLY A 161 -0.82 -8.05 -9.45
N ALA A 162 -0.39 -7.21 -10.39
CA ALA A 162 -0.34 -7.56 -11.81
C ALA A 162 0.60 -8.76 -12.07
N ALA A 163 0.23 -9.59 -13.05
CA ALA A 163 1.14 -10.59 -13.59
C ALA A 163 2.38 -9.90 -14.18
N TYR A 164 3.55 -10.44 -13.84
CA TYR A 164 4.82 -9.97 -14.41
C TYR A 164 4.83 -10.19 -15.93
N ASP A 165 5.26 -9.17 -16.67
CA ASP A 165 5.36 -9.20 -18.13
C ASP A 165 6.84 -9.21 -18.54
N PRO A 166 7.38 -10.36 -19.00
CA PRO A 166 8.76 -10.46 -19.46
C PRO A 166 9.08 -9.54 -20.65
N ALA A 167 8.09 -9.14 -21.46
CA ALA A 167 8.28 -8.21 -22.56
C ALA A 167 8.39 -6.75 -22.08
N ARG A 168 8.01 -6.48 -20.82
CA ARG A 168 8.13 -5.17 -20.16
C ARG A 168 8.80 -5.38 -18.79
N PRO A 169 10.08 -5.76 -18.79
CA PRO A 169 10.76 -6.13 -17.57
C PRO A 169 10.88 -4.92 -16.64
N ASN A 170 10.78 -5.18 -15.35
CA ASN A 170 11.11 -4.20 -14.32
C ASN A 170 12.15 -4.81 -13.38
N ARG A 171 12.92 -3.94 -12.70
CA ARG A 171 14.05 -4.37 -11.87
C ARG A 171 13.69 -5.31 -10.71
N TYR A 172 12.41 -5.39 -10.34
CA TYR A 172 11.93 -6.20 -9.22
C TYR A 172 11.43 -7.59 -9.63
N GLY A 173 11.25 -7.84 -10.94
CA GLY A 173 10.78 -9.13 -11.44
C GLY A 173 9.35 -9.50 -11.03
N ILE A 174 8.56 -8.55 -10.52
CA ILE A 174 7.18 -8.73 -10.08
C ILE A 174 6.33 -7.54 -10.49
N GLY A 175 5.03 -7.76 -10.67
CA GLY A 175 4.08 -6.69 -10.95
C GLY A 175 4.36 -5.96 -12.27
N ARG A 176 3.77 -4.77 -12.37
CA ARG A 176 3.94 -3.86 -13.50
C ARG A 176 4.15 -2.44 -13.01
N ILE A 177 5.18 -1.77 -13.51
CA ILE A 177 5.44 -0.35 -13.25
C ILE A 177 4.96 0.45 -14.44
N HIS A 178 4.10 1.42 -14.18
CA HIS A 178 3.63 2.39 -15.15
C HIS A 178 4.26 3.74 -14.86
N ASP A 179 4.95 4.31 -15.84
CA ASP A 179 5.48 5.66 -15.76
C ASP A 179 4.39 6.72 -16.05
N ARG A 180 4.77 7.98 -15.83
CA ARG A 180 3.94 9.14 -16.12
C ARG A 180 3.38 9.17 -17.54
N ASP A 181 4.17 8.80 -18.54
CA ASP A 181 3.76 8.86 -19.94
C ASP A 181 2.69 7.80 -20.26
N ARG A 182 2.83 6.60 -19.68
CA ARG A 182 1.81 5.56 -19.78
C ARG A 182 0.53 5.96 -19.07
N ILE A 183 0.62 6.58 -17.89
CA ILE A 183 -0.55 7.11 -17.16
C ILE A 183 -1.26 8.16 -18.01
N ASN A 184 -0.54 9.18 -18.48
CA ASN A 184 -1.08 10.22 -19.36
C ASN A 184 -1.70 9.65 -20.63
N SER A 185 -1.08 8.62 -21.22
CA SER A 185 -1.62 7.96 -22.41
C SER A 185 -2.91 7.19 -22.15
N ALA A 186 -3.06 6.61 -20.97
CA ALA A 186 -4.32 5.97 -20.55
C ALA A 186 -5.41 7.00 -20.25
N LEU A 187 -5.08 8.13 -19.61
CA LEU A 187 -6.03 9.22 -19.32
C LEU A 187 -6.68 9.83 -20.57
N ARG A 188 -6.09 9.65 -21.75
CA ARG A 188 -6.64 10.10 -23.05
C ARG A 188 -7.56 9.08 -23.73
N ARG A 189 -7.79 7.91 -23.12
CA ARG A 189 -8.65 6.86 -23.68
C ARG A 189 -10.04 6.96 -23.09
N ASP A 190 -11.03 6.46 -23.84
CA ASP A 190 -12.42 6.40 -23.39
C ASP A 190 -12.58 5.51 -22.14
N ASP A 191 -11.80 4.43 -22.07
CA ASP A 191 -11.64 3.60 -20.88
C ASP A 191 -10.17 3.60 -20.42
N PRO A 192 -9.79 4.51 -19.51
CA PRO A 192 -8.43 4.58 -18.99
C PRO A 192 -8.01 3.30 -18.28
N PHE A 193 -8.89 2.62 -17.53
CA PHE A 193 -8.52 1.45 -16.74
C PHE A 193 -8.25 0.22 -17.62
N ALA A 194 -9.08 -0.01 -18.64
CA ALA A 194 -8.85 -1.08 -19.60
C ALA A 194 -7.56 -0.83 -20.42
N ALA A 195 -7.35 0.42 -20.87
CA ALA A 195 -6.13 0.78 -21.58
C ALA A 195 -4.87 0.67 -20.72
N PHE A 196 -4.99 0.94 -19.42
CA PHE A 196 -3.90 0.85 -18.46
C PHE A 196 -3.64 -0.59 -18.00
N GLY A 197 -4.66 -1.45 -18.04
CA GLY A 197 -4.58 -2.85 -17.60
C GLY A 197 -4.49 -2.97 -16.08
N TYR A 198 -5.25 -2.14 -15.37
CA TYR A 198 -5.19 -1.94 -13.91
C TYR A 198 -6.59 -1.72 -13.35
N ARG A 199 -6.88 -2.28 -12.18
CA ARG A 199 -8.21 -2.24 -11.55
C ARG A 199 -8.09 -2.07 -10.04
N TRP A 200 -8.04 -0.83 -9.55
CA TRP A 200 -7.87 -0.55 -8.11
C TRP A 200 -9.00 -1.12 -7.24
N TRP A 201 -10.23 -1.12 -7.74
CA TRP A 201 -11.41 -1.64 -7.02
C TRP A 201 -11.39 -3.16 -6.79
N MET A 202 -10.42 -3.89 -7.36
CA MET A 202 -10.22 -5.30 -7.02
C MET A 202 -9.51 -5.49 -5.68
N SER A 203 -8.81 -4.46 -5.20
CA SER A 203 -8.05 -4.50 -3.94
C SER A 203 -8.88 -4.14 -2.72
N ASP A 204 -10.05 -3.53 -2.89
CA ASP A 204 -10.97 -3.17 -1.82
C ASP A 204 -12.42 -3.40 -2.29
N ARG A 205 -13.04 -4.44 -1.70
CA ARG A 205 -14.38 -4.95 -2.06
C ARG A 205 -15.53 -4.13 -1.47
N LYS A 206 -15.27 -3.19 -0.56
CA LYS A 206 -16.30 -2.47 0.20
C LYS A 206 -16.51 -1.03 -0.27
N ALA A 207 -15.43 -0.29 -0.62
CA ALA A 207 -15.56 1.11 -1.04
C ALA A 207 -14.53 1.57 -2.11
N GLY A 208 -13.40 0.88 -2.22
CA GLY A 208 -12.37 1.10 -3.23
C GLY A 208 -11.53 2.39 -3.04
N SER A 209 -11.80 3.21 -2.04
CA SER A 209 -11.30 4.59 -2.01
C SER A 209 -10.07 4.81 -1.13
N HIS A 210 -9.63 3.85 -0.32
CA HIS A 210 -8.66 4.11 0.75
C HIS A 210 -7.35 4.75 0.25
N GLY A 211 -6.62 4.12 -0.67
CA GLY A 211 -5.37 4.68 -1.20
C GLY A 211 -5.56 5.98 -1.99
N THR A 212 -6.70 6.14 -2.68
CA THR A 212 -7.09 7.40 -3.32
C THR A 212 -7.31 8.51 -2.28
N HIS A 213 -7.96 8.17 -1.17
CA HIS A 213 -8.31 9.10 -0.09
C HIS A 213 -7.07 9.53 0.69
N THR A 214 -6.25 8.58 1.16
CA THR A 214 -5.04 8.85 1.94
C THR A 214 -3.98 9.57 1.11
N LEU A 215 -3.83 9.23 -0.18
CA LEU A 215 -2.98 10.00 -1.10
C LEU A 215 -3.57 11.39 -1.39
N GLY A 216 -4.89 11.52 -1.45
CA GLY A 216 -5.58 12.81 -1.56
C GLY A 216 -5.27 13.74 -0.40
N ILE A 217 -5.29 13.23 0.84
CA ILE A 217 -4.93 13.99 2.04
C ILE A 217 -3.46 14.45 1.99
N SER A 218 -2.55 13.53 1.66
CA SER A 218 -1.11 13.80 1.75
C SER A 218 -0.55 14.59 0.56
N ALA A 219 -1.10 14.40 -0.64
CA ALA A 219 -0.54 14.93 -1.88
C ALA A 219 -1.58 15.38 -2.92
N GLY A 220 -2.87 15.47 -2.56
CA GLY A 220 -3.93 15.97 -3.45
C GLY A 220 -3.70 17.41 -3.91
N GLY A 221 -4.06 17.69 -5.16
CA GLY A 221 -4.06 19.01 -5.76
C GLY A 221 -5.41 19.70 -5.63
N MET A 222 -5.50 20.95 -6.07
CA MET A 222 -6.77 21.67 -6.11
C MET A 222 -7.59 21.20 -7.32
N VAL A 223 -8.88 20.96 -7.11
CA VAL A 223 -9.86 20.72 -8.18
C VAL A 223 -10.82 21.91 -8.19
N GLU A 224 -10.90 22.63 -9.32
CA GLU A 224 -11.87 23.73 -9.46
C GLU A 224 -13.30 23.17 -9.41
N GLY A 225 -14.17 23.80 -8.61
CA GLY A 225 -15.55 23.36 -8.45
C GLY A 225 -15.76 22.12 -7.58
N ALA A 226 -14.70 21.53 -6.99
CA ALA A 226 -14.87 20.54 -5.94
C ALA A 226 -15.41 21.21 -4.68
N SER A 227 -16.73 21.26 -4.56
CA SER A 227 -17.40 21.31 -3.26
C SER A 227 -16.75 20.25 -2.39
N ARG A 228 -16.28 20.64 -1.20
CA ARG A 228 -15.81 19.68 -0.19
C ARG A 228 -16.80 18.53 -0.12
N ALA A 229 -16.29 17.30 -0.13
CA ALA A 229 -17.07 16.08 -0.23
C ALA A 229 -18.19 16.03 0.83
N GLY A 230 -19.35 16.57 0.46
CA GLY A 230 -20.64 16.27 1.05
C GLY A 230 -21.31 15.32 0.07
N ARG A 231 -21.53 14.09 0.52
CA ARG A 231 -22.29 13.04 -0.17
C ARG A 231 -23.49 13.65 -0.91
N PRO A 232 -23.66 13.48 -2.23
CA PRO A 232 -24.91 13.87 -2.88
C PRO A 232 -26.03 13.02 -2.27
N ARG A 233 -27.04 13.68 -1.67
CA ARG A 233 -28.24 13.00 -1.21
C ARG A 233 -28.97 12.42 -2.43
N PRO A 234 -29.35 11.14 -2.43
CA PRO A 234 -30.26 10.63 -3.44
C PRO A 234 -31.61 11.36 -3.32
N THR A 235 -32.12 11.83 -4.45
CA THR A 235 -33.52 12.24 -4.63
C THR A 235 -34.43 11.04 -4.60
#